data_AF-A0A3M1D5T0-F1
#
_entry.id   AF-A0A3M1D5T0-F1
#
_cell.length_a   1.000
_cell.length_b   1.000
_cell.length_c   1.000
_cell.angle_alpha   90.00
_cell.angle_beta   90.00
_cell.angle_gamma   90.00
#
_symmetry.space_group_name_H-M   'P 1'
#
loop_
_entity.id
_entity.type
_entity.pdbx_description
1 polymer ?
#
loop_
_entity_poly.entity_id
_entity_poly.type
_entity_poly.pdbx_seq_one_letter_code
_entity_poly.pdbx_strand_id
1 'polypeptide(L)'
;MSPITALDAQLGEFVAGSATVNVVDAVMGAVAWGPRLSAAPSLEALAGSPWLPGDPAVLARARERVVADPGAADPVSEAIQVARALDIGDDLVQIRTGFHTALDLYRAVREGRSPLAELRARQEADAVFKLLGLGTIVGRLSEGSANDRLRSVLSVPSGVALVAWFGAVEVALPFLLLTPQAAEGVLRPMVEARRAEEELRLVRLVGRAEVGRAAPVVGSLLQLADGVAVSNARRLDLLGRVAGRLPVALASSLSVVRDAAALGADALPVYRYLVARLAGELCLRRAAEELGHGASLPGPPPDLVALIREPTRSLLGVLGADNDGGPPPAPKPEPEPAPPPLPTPRPEPAPPP
;
A
#
# COMPACT_ATOMS: atom_id res chain seq x y z
N MET A 1 11.05 -31.25 18.19
CA MET A 1 10.92 -30.30 17.07
C MET A 1 9.44 -29.96 16.94
N SER A 2 9.07 -28.68 17.01
CA SER A 2 7.67 -28.28 16.77
C SER A 2 7.30 -28.51 15.30
N PRO A 3 6.03 -28.83 14.99
CA PRO A 3 5.60 -29.01 13.61
C PRO A 3 5.75 -27.69 12.82
N ILE A 4 6.19 -27.79 11.56
CA ILE A 4 6.27 -26.66 10.63
C ILE A 4 4.83 -26.22 10.31
N THR A 5 4.52 -24.95 10.53
CA THR A 5 3.21 -24.38 10.20
C THR A 5 3.13 -23.97 8.72
N ALA A 6 1.93 -23.79 8.18
CA ALA A 6 1.74 -23.23 6.83
C ALA A 6 2.38 -21.83 6.71
N LEU A 7 2.35 -21.06 7.80
CA LEU A 7 3.02 -19.77 7.88
C LEU A 7 4.54 -19.90 7.80
N ASP A 8 5.15 -20.83 8.55
CA ASP A 8 6.59 -21.08 8.48
C ASP A 8 7.02 -21.51 7.07
N ALA A 9 6.21 -22.35 6.40
CA ALA A 9 6.47 -22.73 5.02
C ALA A 9 6.46 -21.50 4.09
N GLN A 10 5.48 -20.59 4.25
CA GLN A 10 5.39 -19.39 3.42
C GLN A 10 6.50 -18.36 3.74
N LEU A 11 6.91 -18.22 5.00
CA LEU A 11 8.05 -17.39 5.40
C LEU A 11 9.37 -17.95 4.86
N GLY A 12 9.52 -19.29 4.86
CA GLY A 12 10.71 -19.98 4.39
C GLY A 12 11.06 -19.76 2.91
N GLU A 13 10.10 -19.31 2.09
CA GLU A 13 10.33 -18.91 0.70
C GLU A 13 11.16 -17.60 0.59
N PHE A 14 11.23 -16.79 1.67
CA PHE A 14 11.77 -15.44 1.67
C PHE A 14 12.99 -15.30 2.56
N VAL A 15 14.10 -15.90 2.13
CA VAL A 15 15.41 -15.81 2.80
C VAL A 15 16.15 -14.50 2.43
N ALA A 16 17.22 -14.18 3.15
CA ALA A 16 17.98 -12.92 2.98
C ALA A 16 18.52 -12.67 1.56
N GLY A 17 18.70 -13.72 0.76
CA GLY A 17 19.12 -13.59 -0.65
C GLY A 17 17.98 -13.50 -1.66
N SER A 18 16.72 -13.66 -1.25
CA SER A 18 15.58 -13.69 -2.17
C SER A 18 15.39 -12.31 -2.83
N ALA A 19 15.16 -12.30 -4.15
CA ALA A 19 14.95 -11.07 -4.91
C ALA A 19 13.85 -10.18 -4.29
N THR A 20 12.71 -10.76 -3.91
CA THR A 20 11.61 -10.06 -3.24
C THR A 20 12.06 -9.32 -1.98
N VAL A 21 12.86 -9.97 -1.12
CA VAL A 21 13.33 -9.38 0.14
C VAL A 21 14.22 -8.18 -0.16
N ASN A 22 15.18 -8.34 -1.08
CA ASN A 22 16.10 -7.27 -1.45
C ASN A 22 15.37 -6.07 -2.08
N VAL A 23 14.39 -6.33 -2.93
CA VAL A 23 13.61 -5.26 -3.58
C VAL A 23 12.75 -4.52 -2.56
N VAL A 24 12.08 -5.25 -1.65
CA VAL A 24 11.29 -4.63 -0.59
C VAL A 24 12.19 -3.80 0.32
N ASP A 25 13.32 -4.32 0.79
CA ASP A 25 14.25 -3.58 1.66
C ASP A 25 14.75 -2.29 0.97
N ALA A 26 15.12 -2.39 -0.31
CA ALA A 26 15.60 -1.26 -1.06
C ALA A 26 14.52 -0.18 -1.30
N VAL A 27 13.27 -0.59 -1.56
CA VAL A 27 12.13 0.34 -1.65
C VAL A 27 11.86 0.97 -0.29
N MET A 28 11.85 0.19 0.80
CA MET A 28 11.63 0.71 2.15
C MET A 28 12.69 1.75 2.56
N GLY A 29 13.95 1.61 2.11
CA GLY A 29 14.98 2.63 2.33
C GLY A 29 14.73 3.97 1.62
N ALA A 30 13.94 3.98 0.54
CA ALA A 30 13.66 5.18 -0.26
C ALA A 30 12.36 5.90 0.14
N VAL A 31 11.35 5.17 0.59
CA VAL A 31 9.99 5.67 0.86
C VAL A 31 9.85 6.31 2.23
N ALA A 32 8.84 7.15 2.40
CA ALA A 32 8.45 7.70 3.70
C ALA A 32 7.94 6.56 4.59
N TRP A 33 8.36 6.57 5.86
CA TRP A 33 8.06 5.55 6.89
C TRP A 33 8.46 4.12 6.55
N GLY A 34 9.24 3.88 5.49
CA GLY A 34 9.69 2.54 5.15
C GLY A 34 10.57 1.96 6.28
N PRO A 35 10.13 0.87 6.95
CA PRO A 35 10.92 0.28 8.02
C PRO A 35 12.01 -0.62 7.45
N ARG A 36 13.09 -0.81 8.19
CA ARG A 36 14.09 -1.84 7.86
C ARG A 36 13.52 -3.21 8.20
N LEU A 37 13.45 -4.10 7.23
CA LEU A 37 12.99 -5.47 7.43
C LEU A 37 14.16 -6.43 7.28
N SER A 38 14.52 -7.14 8.35
CA SER A 38 15.45 -8.27 8.26
C SER A 38 14.73 -9.47 7.64
N ALA A 39 15.39 -10.32 6.86
CA ALA A 39 14.78 -11.59 6.46
C ALA A 39 14.42 -12.43 7.69
N ALA A 40 13.25 -13.03 7.70
CA ALA A 40 12.79 -13.89 8.79
C ALA A 40 12.07 -15.11 8.20
N PRO A 41 12.80 -16.19 7.91
CA PRO A 41 12.26 -17.35 7.20
C PRO A 41 11.40 -18.27 8.07
N SER A 42 11.06 -17.85 9.29
CA SER A 42 10.22 -18.59 10.23
C SER A 42 9.64 -17.67 11.29
N LEU A 43 8.62 -18.14 12.02
CA LEU A 43 8.07 -17.43 13.16
C LEU A 43 9.09 -17.26 14.29
N GLU A 44 10.02 -18.21 14.43
CA GLU A 44 11.12 -18.13 15.39
C GLU A 44 12.12 -17.02 15.04
N ALA A 45 12.46 -16.88 13.76
CA ALA A 45 13.29 -15.76 13.31
C ALA A 45 12.59 -14.41 13.53
N LEU A 46 11.27 -14.34 13.37
CA LEU A 46 10.48 -13.15 13.70
C LEU A 46 10.49 -12.86 15.20
N ALA A 47 10.36 -13.88 16.06
CA ALA A 47 10.40 -13.73 17.50
C ALA A 47 11.74 -13.19 18.02
N GLY A 48 12.84 -13.42 17.29
CA GLY A 48 14.15 -12.83 17.55
C GLY A 48 14.29 -11.34 17.17
N SER A 49 13.22 -10.69 16.70
CA SER A 49 13.27 -9.28 16.30
C SER A 49 13.48 -8.36 17.52
N PRO A 50 14.26 -7.27 17.39
CA PRO A 50 14.57 -6.38 18.52
C PRO A 50 13.36 -5.70 19.18
N TRP A 51 12.22 -5.65 18.49
CA TRP A 51 11.00 -5.01 18.99
C TRP A 51 10.10 -5.96 19.80
N LEU A 52 10.41 -7.26 19.82
CA LEU A 52 9.69 -8.26 20.60
C LEU A 52 10.47 -8.62 21.88
N PRO A 53 9.77 -8.94 22.99
CA PRO A 53 10.41 -9.53 24.15
C PRO A 53 11.06 -10.86 23.80
N GLY A 54 12.28 -11.10 24.30
CA GLY A 54 13.01 -12.38 24.13
C GLY A 54 12.46 -13.55 24.96
N ASP A 55 11.16 -13.55 25.27
CA ASP A 55 10.50 -14.55 26.11
C ASP A 55 10.04 -15.75 25.26
N PRO A 56 10.56 -16.97 25.50
CA PRO A 56 10.15 -18.17 24.76
C PRO A 56 8.66 -18.49 24.86
N ALA A 57 7.97 -18.06 25.92
CA ALA A 57 6.53 -18.27 26.09
C ALA A 57 5.72 -17.51 25.02
N VAL A 58 6.22 -16.36 24.56
CA VAL A 58 5.59 -15.58 23.47
C VAL A 58 5.59 -16.38 22.18
N LEU A 59 6.71 -17.02 21.81
CA LEU A 59 6.79 -17.84 20.61
C LEU A 59 5.88 -19.08 20.71
N ALA A 60 5.85 -19.75 21.86
CA ALA A 60 4.97 -20.90 22.08
C ALA A 60 3.49 -20.49 21.90
N ARG A 61 3.08 -19.39 22.53
CA ARG A 61 1.71 -18.87 22.44
C ARG A 61 1.37 -18.35 21.04
N ALA A 62 2.31 -17.74 20.33
CA ALA A 62 2.11 -17.32 18.95
C ALA A 62 1.91 -18.53 18.01
N ARG A 63 2.64 -19.64 18.23
CA ARG A 63 2.45 -20.89 17.47
C ARG A 63 1.05 -21.47 17.65
N GLU A 64 0.53 -21.47 18.87
CA GLU A 64 -0.86 -21.88 19.14
C GLU A 64 -1.89 -21.04 18.36
N ARG A 65 -1.60 -19.76 18.14
CA ARG A 65 -2.47 -18.85 17.36
C ARG A 65 -2.39 -19.07 15.85
N VAL A 66 -1.27 -19.58 15.35
CA VAL A 66 -1.09 -19.91 13.92
C VAL A 66 -1.69 -21.27 13.60
N VAL A 67 -1.64 -22.22 14.55
CA VAL A 67 -2.26 -23.53 14.41
C VAL A 67 -3.72 -23.44 14.86
N ALA A 68 -4.58 -22.90 13.99
CA ALA A 68 -6.02 -23.06 14.19
C ALA A 68 -6.46 -24.48 13.80
N ASP A 69 -7.51 -24.95 14.47
CA ASP A 69 -8.15 -26.26 14.31
C ASP A 69 -8.31 -26.62 12.82
N PRO A 70 -7.85 -27.80 12.33
CA PRO A 70 -7.88 -28.18 10.90
C PRO A 70 -9.26 -28.16 10.22
N GLY A 71 -10.34 -27.95 10.97
CA GLY A 71 -11.71 -27.78 10.47
C GLY A 71 -12.27 -26.34 10.53
N ALA A 72 -11.55 -25.38 11.10
CA ALA A 72 -11.94 -23.98 11.16
C ALA A 72 -11.25 -23.18 10.06
N ALA A 73 -11.96 -22.17 9.52
CA ALA A 73 -11.35 -21.19 8.63
C ALA A 73 -10.25 -20.44 9.40
N ASP A 74 -8.98 -20.76 9.12
CA ASP A 74 -7.81 -20.12 9.72
C ASP A 74 -7.60 -18.72 9.10
N PRO A 75 -7.78 -17.63 9.88
CA PRO A 75 -7.61 -16.27 9.37
C PRO A 75 -6.22 -16.01 8.78
N VAL A 76 -5.17 -16.70 9.26
CA VAL A 76 -3.80 -16.56 8.75
C VAL A 76 -3.67 -17.17 7.36
N SER A 77 -4.07 -18.43 7.21
CA SER A 77 -4.05 -19.13 5.92
C SER A 77 -4.89 -18.43 4.87
N GLU A 78 -6.08 -17.94 5.24
CA GLU A 78 -6.94 -17.19 4.32
C GLU A 78 -6.34 -15.84 3.92
N ALA A 79 -5.69 -15.11 4.85
CA ALA A 79 -4.97 -13.89 4.51
C ALA A 79 -3.80 -14.15 3.55
N ILE A 80 -3.05 -15.25 3.75
CA ILE A 80 -1.97 -15.68 2.83
C ILE A 80 -2.53 -16.03 1.45
N GLN A 81 -3.71 -16.67 1.39
CA GLN A 81 -4.37 -16.99 0.12
C GLN A 81 -4.76 -15.71 -0.65
N VAL A 82 -5.31 -14.70 0.05
CA VAL A 82 -5.59 -13.39 -0.57
C VAL A 82 -4.31 -12.75 -1.07
N ALA A 83 -3.24 -12.75 -0.27
CA ALA A 83 -1.95 -12.20 -0.66
C ALA A 83 -1.37 -12.87 -1.92
N ARG A 84 -1.54 -14.19 -2.06
CA ARG A 84 -1.16 -14.92 -3.28
C ARG A 84 -1.96 -14.46 -4.49
N ALA A 85 -3.25 -14.20 -4.34
CA ALA A 85 -4.07 -13.67 -5.44
C ALA A 85 -3.65 -12.23 -5.82
N LEU A 86 -3.25 -11.41 -4.85
CA LEU A 86 -2.75 -10.06 -5.10
C LEU A 86 -1.43 -10.04 -5.89
N ASP A 87 -0.56 -11.03 -5.70
CA ASP A 87 0.70 -11.14 -6.45
C ASP A 87 0.50 -11.68 -7.88
N ILE A 88 -0.52 -12.50 -8.13
CA ILE A 88 -0.75 -13.15 -9.44
C ILE A 88 -1.51 -12.23 -10.41
N GLY A 89 -2.47 -11.43 -9.94
CA GLY A 89 -3.34 -10.65 -10.82
C GLY A 89 -4.34 -11.52 -11.61
N ASP A 90 -5.01 -10.93 -12.62
CA ASP A 90 -6.10 -11.58 -13.39
C ASP A 90 -5.61 -12.39 -14.61
N ASP A 91 -4.42 -12.08 -15.13
CA ASP A 91 -3.93 -12.67 -16.38
C ASP A 91 -2.67 -13.52 -16.16
N LEU A 92 -2.84 -14.84 -16.18
CA LEU A 92 -1.77 -15.82 -16.35
C LEU A 92 -0.97 -15.64 -17.66
N VAL A 93 -1.42 -14.77 -18.58
CA VAL A 93 -0.91 -14.64 -19.95
C VAL A 93 -0.04 -13.40 -20.18
N GLN A 94 -0.01 -12.40 -19.29
CA GLN A 94 0.93 -11.27 -19.39
C GLN A 94 1.39 -10.81 -18.00
N ILE A 95 2.14 -11.67 -17.32
CA ILE A 95 2.72 -11.38 -16.00
C ILE A 95 3.89 -10.40 -16.17
N ARG A 96 3.59 -9.11 -16.40
CA ARG A 96 4.52 -8.04 -16.04
C ARG A 96 4.05 -7.47 -14.72
N THR A 97 4.86 -7.60 -13.67
CA THR A 97 4.56 -7.04 -12.34
C THR A 97 3.99 -5.62 -12.40
N GLY A 98 3.06 -5.30 -11.50
CA GLY A 98 2.61 -3.92 -11.26
C GLY A 98 3.77 -2.95 -11.02
N PHE A 99 4.88 -3.43 -10.44
CA PHE A 99 6.12 -2.66 -10.30
C PHE A 99 6.77 -2.31 -11.65
N HIS A 100 6.97 -3.28 -12.54
CA HIS A 100 7.50 -3.01 -13.88
C HIS A 100 6.58 -2.09 -14.69
N THR A 101 5.28 -2.35 -14.65
CA THR A 101 4.27 -1.52 -15.32
C THR A 101 4.28 -0.09 -14.77
N ALA A 102 4.36 0.11 -13.46
CA ALA A 102 4.47 1.43 -12.84
C ALA A 102 5.74 2.19 -13.30
N LEU A 103 6.87 1.49 -13.43
CA LEU A 103 8.11 2.07 -13.94
C LEU A 103 8.06 2.39 -15.43
N ASP A 104 7.48 1.52 -16.25
CA ASP A 104 7.33 1.72 -17.68
C ASP A 104 6.38 2.90 -17.95
N LEU A 105 5.26 3.00 -17.22
CA LEU A 105 4.37 4.17 -17.20
C LEU A 105 5.14 5.43 -16.84
N TYR A 106 5.90 5.40 -15.75
CA TYR A 106 6.70 6.53 -15.29
C TYR A 106 7.71 7.01 -16.35
N ARG A 107 8.46 6.08 -16.96
CA ARG A 107 9.47 6.39 -17.99
C ARG A 107 8.82 6.94 -19.26
N ALA A 108 7.77 6.29 -19.76
CA ALA A 108 7.08 6.70 -20.98
C ALA A 108 6.55 8.14 -20.87
N VAL A 109 5.89 8.49 -19.75
CA VAL A 109 5.40 9.86 -19.54
C VAL A 109 6.55 10.86 -19.43
N ARG A 110 7.64 10.54 -18.73
CA ARG A 110 8.82 11.43 -18.65
C ARG A 110 9.49 11.70 -20.00
N GLU A 111 9.42 10.74 -20.90
CA GLU A 111 9.99 10.84 -22.25
C GLU A 111 8.99 11.47 -23.25
N GLY A 112 7.85 11.96 -22.78
CA GLY A 112 6.81 12.54 -23.64
C GLY A 112 6.15 11.53 -24.57
N ARG A 113 6.33 10.22 -24.32
CA ARG A 113 5.74 9.15 -25.10
C ARG A 113 4.32 8.89 -24.60
N SER A 114 3.34 8.99 -25.48
CA SER A 114 1.99 8.47 -25.24
C SER A 114 1.86 7.11 -25.92
N PRO A 115 1.58 6.06 -25.14
CA PRO A 115 0.30 5.36 -25.33
C PRO A 115 -0.15 4.66 -24.04
N LEU A 116 -0.98 5.26 -23.18
CA LEU A 116 -1.16 4.70 -21.82
C LEU A 116 -2.56 4.73 -21.25
N ALA A 117 -3.62 5.09 -21.99
CA ALA A 117 -4.97 5.07 -21.42
C ALA A 117 -5.37 3.66 -20.96
N GLU A 118 -5.07 2.63 -21.77
CA GLU A 118 -5.40 1.24 -21.45
C GLU A 118 -4.52 0.66 -20.33
N LEU A 119 -3.20 0.88 -20.37
CA LEU A 119 -2.28 0.46 -19.31
C LEU A 119 -2.57 1.18 -17.98
N ARG A 120 -2.92 2.46 -18.04
CA ARG A 120 -3.37 3.22 -16.88
C ARG A 120 -4.68 2.65 -16.32
N ALA A 121 -5.67 2.40 -17.18
CA ALA A 121 -6.93 1.80 -16.76
C ALA A 121 -6.73 0.43 -16.08
N ARG A 122 -5.81 -0.40 -16.61
CA ARG A 122 -5.42 -1.68 -15.98
C ARG A 122 -4.74 -1.47 -14.63
N GLN A 123 -3.82 -0.51 -14.52
CA GLN A 123 -3.15 -0.20 -13.24
C GLN A 123 -4.12 0.38 -12.20
N GLU A 124 -5.11 1.17 -12.62
CA GLU A 124 -6.17 1.69 -11.74
C GLU A 124 -7.03 0.54 -11.19
N ALA A 125 -7.45 -0.38 -12.06
CA ALA A 125 -8.18 -1.59 -11.66
C ALA A 125 -7.37 -2.45 -10.67
N ASP A 126 -6.09 -2.71 -10.97
CA ASP A 126 -5.19 -3.48 -10.11
C ASP A 126 -4.95 -2.80 -8.74
N ALA A 127 -4.75 -1.48 -8.70
CA ALA A 127 -4.59 -0.74 -7.46
C ALA A 127 -5.87 -0.82 -6.58
N VAL A 128 -7.06 -0.70 -7.19
CA VAL A 128 -8.33 -0.85 -6.48
C VAL A 128 -8.52 -2.28 -5.97
N PHE A 129 -8.22 -3.28 -6.78
CA PHE A 129 -8.27 -4.69 -6.38
C PHE A 129 -7.35 -4.98 -5.18
N LYS A 130 -6.10 -4.49 -5.24
CA LYS A 130 -5.12 -4.62 -4.15
C LYS A 130 -5.58 -3.89 -2.89
N LEU A 131 -6.17 -2.70 -3.00
CA LEU A 131 -6.77 -2.00 -1.86
C LEU A 131 -7.86 -2.83 -1.18
N LEU A 132 -8.77 -3.43 -1.96
CA LEU A 132 -9.85 -4.28 -1.46
C LEU A 132 -9.31 -5.56 -0.80
N GLY A 133 -8.32 -6.21 -1.43
CA GLY A 133 -7.66 -7.39 -0.89
C GLY A 133 -6.90 -7.09 0.41
N LEU A 134 -6.20 -5.95 0.48
CA LEU A 134 -5.57 -5.48 1.71
C LEU A 134 -6.58 -5.21 2.81
N GLY A 135 -7.72 -4.57 2.51
CA GLY A 135 -8.80 -4.40 3.48
C GLY A 135 -9.32 -5.73 4.02
N THR A 136 -9.39 -6.76 3.16
CA THR A 136 -9.76 -8.13 3.55
C THR A 136 -8.71 -8.77 4.45
N ILE A 137 -7.42 -8.67 4.10
CA ILE A 137 -6.31 -9.16 4.93
C ILE A 137 -6.33 -8.51 6.31
N VAL A 138 -6.42 -7.18 6.38
CA VAL A 138 -6.51 -6.43 7.64
C VAL A 138 -7.75 -6.86 8.44
N GLY A 139 -8.89 -7.03 7.77
CA GLY A 139 -10.14 -7.47 8.37
C GLY A 139 -10.07 -8.86 9.00
N ARG A 140 -9.26 -9.76 8.43
CA ARG A 140 -9.03 -11.14 8.91
C ARG A 140 -7.99 -11.21 10.02
N LEU A 141 -6.88 -10.48 9.85
CA LEU A 141 -5.74 -10.54 10.77
C LEU A 141 -5.89 -9.65 12.01
N SER A 142 -6.92 -8.81 12.10
CA SER A 142 -7.12 -7.87 13.22
C SER A 142 -8.58 -7.81 13.68
N GLU A 143 -8.76 -7.60 14.99
CA GLU A 143 -10.06 -7.49 15.65
C GLU A 143 -10.40 -6.04 16.00
N GLY A 144 -11.66 -5.79 16.38
CA GLY A 144 -12.15 -4.47 16.78
C GLY A 144 -12.73 -3.64 15.63
N SER A 145 -12.82 -2.32 15.84
CA SER A 145 -13.30 -1.36 14.85
C SER A 145 -12.34 -1.24 13.65
N ALA A 146 -12.78 -0.66 12.53
CA ALA A 146 -11.92 -0.47 11.36
C ALA A 146 -10.61 0.27 11.69
N ASN A 147 -10.68 1.30 12.53
CA ASN A 147 -9.52 2.06 12.97
C ASN A 147 -8.61 1.27 13.92
N ASP A 148 -9.18 0.45 14.80
CA ASP A 148 -8.38 -0.39 15.71
C ASP A 148 -7.64 -1.48 14.94
N ARG A 149 -8.28 -2.06 13.92
CA ARG A 149 -7.65 -3.02 13.03
C ARG A 149 -6.47 -2.42 12.27
N LEU A 150 -6.62 -1.21 11.73
CA LEU A 150 -5.51 -0.52 11.06
C LEU A 150 -4.40 -0.15 12.03
N ARG A 151 -4.72 0.33 13.25
CA ARG A 151 -3.70 0.61 14.28
C ARG A 151 -2.92 -0.65 14.68
N SER A 152 -3.62 -1.78 14.83
CA SER A 152 -3.03 -3.09 15.09
C SER A 152 -2.03 -3.44 13.98
N VAL A 153 -2.42 -3.34 12.71
CA VAL A 153 -1.53 -3.59 11.57
C VAL A 153 -0.33 -2.63 11.56
N LEU A 154 -0.55 -1.34 11.76
CA LEU A 154 0.54 -0.34 11.77
C LEU A 154 1.46 -0.44 12.98
N SER A 155 1.09 -1.22 14.01
CA SER A 155 1.90 -1.41 15.21
C SER A 155 3.06 -2.39 15.03
N VAL A 156 3.16 -3.04 13.87
CA VAL A 156 4.24 -3.96 13.52
C VAL A 156 4.96 -3.53 12.23
N PRO A 157 6.29 -3.75 12.13
CA PRO A 157 7.08 -3.30 10.98
C PRO A 157 6.52 -3.73 9.62
N SER A 158 6.10 -4.98 9.45
CA SER A 158 5.60 -5.44 8.15
C SER A 158 4.27 -4.81 7.75
N GLY A 159 3.45 -4.38 8.70
CA GLY A 159 2.20 -3.67 8.41
C GLY A 159 2.46 -2.25 7.94
N VAL A 160 3.44 -1.57 8.54
CA VAL A 160 3.94 -0.28 8.04
C VAL A 160 4.52 -0.44 6.63
N ALA A 161 5.35 -1.46 6.41
CA ALA A 161 5.95 -1.75 5.11
C ALA A 161 4.89 -2.06 4.03
N LEU A 162 3.82 -2.79 4.38
CA LEU A 162 2.74 -3.12 3.46
C LEU A 162 1.98 -1.89 2.97
N VAL A 163 1.66 -0.97 3.88
CA VAL A 163 0.99 0.30 3.52
C VAL A 163 1.94 1.22 2.75
N ALA A 164 3.22 1.31 3.16
CA ALA A 164 4.24 2.09 2.46
C ALA A 164 4.47 1.55 1.03
N TRP A 165 4.54 0.23 0.86
CA TRP A 165 4.64 -0.41 -0.45
C TRP A 165 3.46 -0.05 -1.33
N PHE A 166 2.23 -0.29 -0.86
CA PHE A 166 1.03 0.01 -1.63
C PHE A 166 0.97 1.49 -2.03
N GLY A 167 1.11 2.41 -1.06
CA GLY A 167 1.04 3.85 -1.33
C GLY A 167 2.17 4.34 -2.25
N ALA A 168 3.40 3.84 -2.10
CA ALA A 168 4.51 4.29 -2.93
C ALA A 168 4.53 3.64 -4.32
N VAL A 169 4.47 2.31 -4.37
CA VAL A 169 4.69 1.53 -5.59
C VAL A 169 3.43 1.42 -6.44
N GLU A 170 2.30 1.07 -5.83
CA GLU A 170 1.07 0.82 -6.59
C GLU A 170 0.32 2.10 -6.94
N VAL A 171 0.62 3.20 -6.23
CA VAL A 171 -0.13 4.45 -6.34
C VAL A 171 0.76 5.63 -6.72
N ALA A 172 1.75 5.97 -5.90
CA ALA A 172 2.53 7.19 -6.10
C ALA A 172 3.35 7.17 -7.39
N LEU A 173 4.09 6.07 -7.63
CA LEU A 173 4.89 5.88 -8.83
C LEU A 173 4.07 5.98 -10.14
N PRO A 174 2.97 5.21 -10.32
CA PRO A 174 2.23 5.21 -11.58
C PRO A 174 1.33 6.44 -11.79
N PHE A 175 0.88 7.13 -10.72
CA PHE A 175 -0.16 8.17 -10.86
C PHE A 175 0.27 9.56 -10.39
N LEU A 176 0.96 9.67 -9.25
CA LEU A 176 1.19 10.96 -8.59
C LEU A 176 2.47 11.65 -9.05
N LEU A 177 3.54 10.90 -9.31
CA LEU A 177 4.78 11.46 -9.87
C LEU A 177 4.60 12.06 -11.27
N LEU A 178 3.49 11.74 -11.93
CA LEU A 178 3.17 12.15 -13.29
C LEU A 178 2.12 13.27 -13.33
N THR A 179 1.43 13.52 -12.21
CA THR A 179 0.35 14.49 -12.12
C THR A 179 0.56 15.38 -10.88
N PRO A 180 1.36 16.45 -10.99
CA PRO A 180 1.73 17.30 -9.83
C PRO A 180 0.54 17.97 -9.13
N GLN A 181 -0.62 18.00 -9.78
CA GLN A 181 -1.85 18.66 -9.31
C GLN A 181 -2.75 17.75 -8.45
N ALA A 182 -2.42 16.47 -8.27
CA ALA A 182 -3.24 15.53 -7.51
C ALA A 182 -3.08 15.67 -5.97
N ALA A 183 -3.15 16.91 -5.48
CA ALA A 183 -3.05 17.22 -4.05
C ALA A 183 -4.22 16.64 -3.23
N GLU A 184 -5.33 16.30 -3.87
CA GLU A 184 -6.56 15.79 -3.24
C GLU A 184 -6.61 14.25 -3.12
N GLY A 185 -5.52 13.55 -3.48
CA GLY A 185 -5.48 12.09 -3.55
C GLY A 185 -5.89 11.56 -4.92
N VAL A 186 -5.60 10.29 -5.21
CA VAL A 186 -5.89 9.65 -6.51
C VAL A 186 -6.69 8.38 -6.40
N LEU A 187 -6.67 7.71 -5.23
CA LEU A 187 -7.35 6.45 -5.08
C LEU A 187 -8.86 6.62 -4.99
N ARG A 188 -9.36 7.69 -4.36
CA ARG A 188 -10.82 7.88 -4.20
C ARG A 188 -11.56 7.88 -5.55
N PRO A 189 -11.17 8.70 -6.56
CA PRO A 189 -11.79 8.63 -7.88
C PRO A 189 -11.66 7.25 -8.55
N MET A 190 -10.52 6.57 -8.40
CA MET A 190 -10.32 5.21 -8.94
C MET A 190 -11.28 4.21 -8.31
N VAL A 191 -11.43 4.25 -6.99
CA VAL A 191 -12.36 3.40 -6.24
C VAL A 191 -13.80 3.70 -6.66
N GLU A 192 -14.20 4.95 -6.75
CA GLU A 192 -15.55 5.33 -7.20
C GLU A 192 -15.86 4.77 -8.60
N ALA A 193 -14.89 4.77 -9.51
CA ALA A 193 -15.04 4.27 -10.86
C ALA A 193 -15.00 2.73 -10.98
N ARG A 194 -14.20 2.04 -10.16
CA ARG A 194 -13.85 0.61 -10.37
C ARG A 194 -14.34 -0.34 -9.29
N ARG A 195 -14.76 0.17 -8.12
CA ARG A 195 -15.03 -0.66 -6.94
C ARG A 195 -16.00 -1.80 -7.20
N ALA A 196 -17.10 -1.55 -7.91
CA ALA A 196 -18.12 -2.59 -8.14
C ALA A 196 -17.56 -3.79 -8.93
N GLU A 197 -16.73 -3.52 -9.95
CA GLU A 197 -16.09 -4.55 -10.77
C GLU A 197 -15.07 -5.35 -9.96
N GLU A 198 -14.17 -4.65 -9.26
CA GLU A 198 -13.11 -5.30 -8.49
C GLU A 198 -13.63 -6.00 -7.22
N GLU A 199 -14.72 -5.51 -6.60
CA GLU A 199 -15.40 -6.23 -5.53
C GLU A 199 -15.99 -7.54 -6.04
N LEU A 200 -16.62 -7.56 -7.21
CA LEU A 200 -17.13 -8.81 -7.80
C LEU A 200 -16.00 -9.81 -8.07
N ARG A 201 -14.85 -9.33 -8.54
CA ARG A 201 -13.65 -10.15 -8.72
C ARG A 201 -13.15 -10.71 -7.39
N LEU A 202 -13.03 -9.89 -6.36
CA LEU A 202 -12.62 -10.34 -5.03
C LEU A 202 -13.63 -11.31 -4.40
N VAL A 203 -14.93 -11.10 -4.61
CA VAL A 203 -16.00 -12.03 -4.15
C VAL A 203 -15.81 -13.43 -4.73
N ARG A 204 -15.30 -13.58 -5.96
CA ARG A 204 -15.01 -14.90 -6.54
C ARG A 204 -13.86 -15.63 -5.82
N LEU A 205 -12.98 -14.89 -5.16
CA LEU A 205 -11.82 -15.44 -4.46
C LEU A 205 -12.11 -15.78 -3.00
N VAL A 206 -12.78 -14.88 -2.29
CA VAL A 206 -12.98 -14.99 -0.83
C VAL A 206 -14.44 -15.13 -0.41
N GLY A 207 -15.39 -15.00 -1.33
CA GLY A 207 -16.81 -15.02 -1.04
C GLY A 207 -17.38 -13.65 -0.62
N ARG A 208 -18.71 -13.51 -0.79
CA ARG A 208 -19.42 -12.24 -0.55
C ARG A 208 -19.42 -11.79 0.91
N ALA A 209 -19.51 -12.74 1.84
CA ALA A 209 -19.48 -12.44 3.26
C ALA A 209 -18.18 -11.72 3.66
N GLU A 210 -17.04 -12.18 3.15
CA GLU A 210 -15.73 -11.61 3.47
C GLU A 210 -15.55 -10.19 2.95
N VAL A 211 -15.91 -9.96 1.69
CA VAL A 211 -15.85 -8.62 1.10
C VAL A 211 -16.75 -7.66 1.89
N GLY A 212 -17.94 -8.10 2.30
CA GLY A 212 -18.82 -7.33 3.18
C GLY A 212 -18.20 -7.00 4.54
N ARG A 213 -17.51 -7.96 5.17
CA ARG A 213 -16.79 -7.76 6.43
C ARG A 213 -15.61 -6.79 6.30
N ALA A 214 -14.97 -6.75 5.13
CA ALA A 214 -13.82 -5.90 4.85
C ALA A 214 -14.19 -4.45 4.52
N ALA A 215 -15.41 -4.19 4.05
CA ALA A 215 -15.81 -2.87 3.52
C ALA A 215 -15.55 -1.67 4.47
N PRO A 216 -15.81 -1.74 5.79
CA PRO A 216 -15.49 -0.64 6.70
C PRO A 216 -13.98 -0.38 6.82
N VAL A 217 -13.17 -1.44 6.75
CA VAL A 217 -11.71 -1.37 6.81
C VAL A 217 -11.16 -0.73 5.53
N VAL A 218 -11.70 -1.11 4.37
CA VAL A 218 -11.32 -0.52 3.07
C VAL A 218 -11.48 1.00 3.08
N GLY A 219 -12.58 1.53 3.62
CA GLY A 219 -12.80 2.98 3.67
C GLY A 219 -11.73 3.73 4.50
N SER A 220 -11.30 3.14 5.61
CA SER A 220 -10.24 3.74 6.45
C SER A 220 -8.86 3.55 5.84
N LEU A 221 -8.62 2.39 5.20
CA LEU A 221 -7.38 2.09 4.49
C LEU A 221 -7.18 3.00 3.28
N LEU A 222 -8.25 3.32 2.55
CA LEU A 222 -8.25 4.25 1.43
C LEU A 222 -7.68 5.60 1.84
N GLN A 223 -8.18 6.17 2.94
CA GLN A 223 -7.72 7.48 3.45
C GLN A 223 -6.23 7.45 3.82
N LEU A 224 -5.82 6.41 4.55
CA LEU A 224 -4.42 6.20 4.91
C LEU A 224 -3.52 6.04 3.67
N ALA A 225 -3.94 5.21 2.70
CA ALA A 225 -3.17 4.92 1.51
C ALA A 225 -3.00 6.15 0.59
N ASP A 226 -4.05 6.97 0.43
CA ASP A 226 -3.94 8.24 -0.31
C ASP A 226 -2.93 9.18 0.36
N GLY A 227 -3.01 9.35 1.69
CA GLY A 227 -2.05 10.16 2.45
C GLY A 227 -0.62 9.65 2.30
N VAL A 228 -0.41 8.34 2.40
CA VAL A 228 0.90 7.70 2.22
C VAL A 228 1.40 7.85 0.78
N ALA A 229 0.53 7.75 -0.22
CA ALA A 229 0.89 7.91 -1.62
C ALA A 229 1.34 9.34 -1.94
N VAL A 230 0.59 10.36 -1.51
CA VAL A 230 0.95 11.78 -1.69
C VAL A 230 2.29 12.10 -1.03
N SER A 231 2.48 11.60 0.19
CA SER A 231 3.71 11.75 0.95
C SER A 231 4.93 11.16 0.24
N ASN A 232 4.75 9.96 -0.31
CA ASN A 232 5.78 9.27 -1.06
C ASN A 232 6.06 9.91 -2.41
N ALA A 233 5.04 10.39 -3.12
CA ALA A 233 5.24 11.11 -4.38
C ALA A 233 6.16 12.32 -4.18
N ARG A 234 5.92 13.14 -3.15
CA ARG A 234 6.77 14.30 -2.83
C ARG A 234 8.21 13.90 -2.51
N ARG A 235 8.39 12.86 -1.68
CA ARG A 235 9.72 12.38 -1.28
C ARG A 235 10.48 11.81 -2.46
N LEU A 236 9.85 10.95 -3.26
CA LEU A 236 10.45 10.35 -4.45
C LEU A 236 10.79 11.43 -5.47
N ASP A 237 9.91 12.40 -5.72
CA ASP A 237 10.18 13.54 -6.60
C ASP A 237 11.38 14.39 -6.12
N LEU A 238 11.47 14.68 -4.81
CA LEU A 238 12.62 15.36 -4.22
C LEU A 238 13.93 14.57 -4.43
N LEU A 239 13.92 13.26 -4.14
CA LEU A 239 15.07 12.39 -4.41
C LEU A 239 15.47 12.43 -5.88
N GLY A 240 14.49 12.54 -6.78
CA GLY A 240 14.73 12.62 -8.22
C GLY A 240 15.38 13.91 -8.66
N ARG A 241 14.94 15.04 -8.10
CA ARG A 241 15.51 16.37 -8.35
C ARG A 241 16.92 16.51 -7.77
N VAL A 242 17.10 16.18 -6.48
CA VAL A 242 18.38 16.36 -5.77
C VAL A 242 19.45 15.46 -6.36
N ALA A 243 19.11 14.22 -6.72
CA ALA A 243 20.09 13.31 -7.27
C ALA A 243 20.38 13.56 -8.77
N GLY A 244 19.55 14.32 -9.49
CA GLY A 244 19.53 14.35 -10.96
C GLY A 244 19.37 12.96 -11.61
N ARG A 245 19.01 11.98 -10.77
CA ARG A 245 19.28 10.55 -10.95
C ARG A 245 18.30 9.74 -10.09
N LEU A 246 17.01 10.06 -10.12
CA LEU A 246 16.00 9.10 -9.64
C LEU A 246 16.29 7.69 -10.19
N PRO A 247 16.71 7.53 -11.47
CA PRO A 247 17.14 6.24 -11.98
C PRO A 247 18.43 5.70 -11.38
N VAL A 248 19.32 6.40 -10.67
CA VAL A 248 20.54 5.75 -10.13
C VAL A 248 20.33 5.28 -8.71
N ALA A 249 19.61 6.01 -7.85
CA ALA A 249 19.31 5.55 -6.50
C ALA A 249 18.20 4.50 -6.49
N LEU A 250 17.15 4.69 -7.31
CA LEU A 250 16.24 3.60 -7.57
C LEU A 250 16.92 2.57 -8.48
N ALA A 251 17.64 2.86 -9.58
CA ALA A 251 18.26 1.79 -10.40
C ALA A 251 19.58 1.17 -9.96
N SER A 252 20.18 1.54 -8.85
CA SER A 252 21.07 0.63 -8.11
C SER A 252 20.25 -0.41 -7.35
N SER A 253 19.07 -0.04 -6.87
CA SER A 253 18.07 -0.99 -6.36
C SER A 253 17.33 -1.70 -7.50
N LEU A 254 17.17 -1.04 -8.65
CA LEU A 254 16.63 -1.60 -9.88
C LEU A 254 17.71 -2.30 -10.69
N SER A 255 19.00 -2.25 -10.34
CA SER A 255 19.97 -3.19 -10.91
C SER A 255 19.73 -4.53 -10.24
N VAL A 256 19.43 -4.56 -8.94
CA VAL A 256 18.91 -5.77 -8.27
C VAL A 256 17.55 -6.20 -8.86
N VAL A 257 16.62 -5.28 -9.15
CA VAL A 257 15.38 -5.61 -9.88
C VAL A 257 15.64 -6.01 -11.34
N ARG A 258 16.58 -5.39 -12.04
CA ARG A 258 16.91 -5.68 -13.45
C ARG A 258 17.65 -7.01 -13.56
N ASP A 259 18.49 -7.34 -12.59
CA ASP A 259 19.18 -8.62 -12.49
C ASP A 259 18.18 -9.72 -12.08
N ALA A 260 17.21 -9.41 -11.22
CA ALA A 260 16.06 -10.29 -10.95
C ALA A 260 15.13 -10.45 -12.17
N ALA A 261 14.86 -9.38 -12.91
CA ALA A 261 14.08 -9.39 -14.15
C ALA A 261 14.80 -10.12 -15.28
N ALA A 262 16.14 -10.03 -15.35
CA ALA A 262 16.98 -10.80 -16.26
C ALA A 262 17.02 -12.30 -15.89
N LEU A 263 16.69 -12.66 -14.65
CA LEU A 263 16.51 -14.04 -14.17
C LEU A 263 15.09 -14.59 -14.42
N GLY A 264 14.20 -13.85 -15.11
CA GLY A 264 12.82 -14.28 -15.37
C GLY A 264 11.86 -14.08 -14.20
N ALA A 265 12.15 -13.14 -13.28
CA ALA A 265 11.25 -12.77 -12.17
C ALA A 265 10.05 -11.94 -12.67
N ASP A 266 9.15 -12.56 -13.43
CA ASP A 266 7.98 -11.87 -13.97
C ASP A 266 6.89 -11.58 -12.91
N ALA A 267 6.98 -12.16 -11.70
CA ALA A 267 6.19 -11.73 -10.54
C ALA A 267 7.02 -11.74 -9.26
N LEU A 268 7.38 -10.58 -8.69
CA LEU A 268 7.91 -10.52 -7.32
C LEU A 268 6.74 -10.74 -6.35
N PRO A 269 6.72 -11.83 -5.56
CA PRO A 269 5.63 -12.14 -4.62
C PRO A 269 5.67 -11.26 -3.36
N VAL A 270 5.52 -9.95 -3.53
CA VAL A 270 5.69 -8.95 -2.46
C VAL A 270 4.57 -9.05 -1.43
N TYR A 271 3.32 -9.24 -1.88
CA TYR A 271 2.19 -9.37 -0.97
C TYR A 271 2.29 -10.65 -0.16
N ARG A 272 2.66 -11.79 -0.77
CA ARG A 272 2.90 -13.03 -0.02
C ARG A 272 3.98 -12.86 1.03
N TYR A 273 5.08 -12.20 0.69
CA TYR A 273 6.16 -11.92 1.65
C TYR A 273 5.68 -11.03 2.82
N LEU A 274 5.16 -9.84 2.51
CA LEU A 274 4.79 -8.86 3.53
C LEU A 274 3.60 -9.32 4.38
N VAL A 275 2.63 -10.03 3.80
CA VAL A 275 1.44 -10.52 4.52
C VAL A 275 1.77 -11.73 5.39
N ALA A 276 2.60 -12.67 4.94
CA ALA A 276 3.07 -13.75 5.81
C ALA A 276 3.83 -13.17 7.00
N ARG A 277 4.71 -12.21 6.75
CA ARG A 277 5.41 -11.50 7.82
C ARG A 277 4.44 -10.80 8.79
N LEU A 278 3.46 -10.08 8.26
CA LEU A 278 2.40 -9.40 9.03
C LEU A 278 1.61 -10.36 9.91
N ALA A 279 1.18 -11.50 9.38
CA ALA A 279 0.47 -12.50 10.16
C ALA A 279 1.33 -13.01 11.33
N GLY A 280 2.61 -13.31 11.08
CA GLY A 280 3.55 -13.75 12.12
C GLY A 280 3.81 -12.67 13.18
N GLU A 281 4.10 -11.44 12.76
CA GLU A 281 4.34 -10.32 13.67
C GLU A 281 3.11 -9.99 14.53
N LEU A 282 1.90 -10.03 13.97
CA LEU A 282 0.66 -9.83 14.73
C LEU A 282 0.36 -10.98 15.71
N CYS A 283 0.62 -12.24 15.33
CA CYS A 283 0.48 -13.37 16.25
C CYS A 283 1.45 -13.26 17.43
N LEU A 284 2.71 -12.90 17.16
CA LEU A 284 3.73 -12.66 18.19
C LEU A 284 3.35 -11.49 19.10
N ARG A 285 2.90 -10.38 18.50
CA ARG A 285 2.45 -9.20 19.25
C ARG A 285 1.32 -9.54 20.22
N ARG A 286 0.27 -10.19 19.73
CA ARG A 286 -0.89 -10.60 20.56
C ARG A 286 -0.49 -11.56 21.66
N ALA A 287 0.37 -12.53 21.35
CA ALA A 287 0.90 -13.45 22.35
C ALA A 287 1.68 -12.70 23.46
N ALA A 288 2.49 -11.71 23.09
CA ALA A 288 3.18 -10.84 24.03
C ALA A 288 2.20 -10.02 24.89
N GLU A 289 1.16 -9.45 24.28
CA GLU A 289 0.11 -8.71 25.01
C GLU A 289 -0.63 -9.59 26.02
N GLU A 290 -1.02 -10.81 25.65
CA GLU A 290 -1.66 -11.79 26.54
C GLU A 290 -0.79 -12.18 27.73
N LEU A 291 0.52 -12.26 27.53
CA LEU A 291 1.50 -12.60 28.57
C LEU A 291 1.96 -11.40 29.39
N GLY A 292 1.33 -10.23 29.21
CA GLY A 292 1.59 -9.03 30.01
C GLY A 292 2.76 -8.16 29.52
N HIS A 293 3.32 -8.43 28.35
CA HIS A 293 4.41 -7.65 27.76
C HIS A 293 3.92 -6.43 26.98
N GLY A 294 2.61 -6.16 26.94
CA GLY A 294 2.00 -5.15 26.07
C GLY A 294 2.59 -3.74 26.19
N ALA A 295 2.97 -3.31 27.40
CA ALA A 295 3.55 -1.98 27.64
C ALA A 295 4.93 -1.76 27.00
N SER A 296 5.65 -2.84 26.67
CA SER A 296 6.98 -2.79 26.05
C SER A 296 6.96 -2.75 24.52
N LEU A 297 5.79 -2.99 23.92
CA LEU A 297 5.65 -3.11 22.48
C LEU A 297 5.55 -1.72 21.84
N PRO A 298 6.22 -1.49 20.71
CA PRO A 298 6.11 -0.22 20.02
C PRO A 298 4.66 0.02 19.57
N GLY A 299 4.22 1.28 19.66
CA GLY A 299 2.97 1.71 19.05
C GLY A 299 3.12 1.94 17.55
N PRO A 300 2.00 2.13 16.82
CA PRO A 300 2.06 2.56 15.43
C PRO A 300 2.73 3.93 15.30
N PRO A 301 3.45 4.22 14.19
CA PRO A 301 4.05 5.54 13.98
C PRO A 301 2.98 6.64 14.08
N PRO A 302 3.17 7.66 14.95
CA PRO A 302 2.13 8.64 15.24
C PRO A 302 1.69 9.42 13.99
N ASP A 303 2.63 9.73 13.10
CA ASP A 303 2.36 10.43 11.84
C ASP A 303 1.45 9.61 10.90
N LEU A 304 1.66 8.28 10.83
CA LEU A 304 0.79 7.40 10.04
C LEU A 304 -0.61 7.30 10.66
N VAL A 305 -0.70 7.28 12.00
CA VAL A 305 -2.00 7.30 12.68
C VAL A 305 -2.73 8.62 12.46
N ALA A 306 -2.00 9.74 12.36
CA ALA A 306 -2.57 11.04 12.05
C ALA A 306 -3.22 11.03 10.66
N LEU A 307 -2.63 10.36 9.66
CA LEU A 307 -3.21 10.22 8.32
C LEU A 307 -4.56 9.47 8.30
N ILE A 308 -4.81 8.58 9.27
CA ILE A 308 -6.11 7.92 9.41
C ILE A 308 -7.20 8.93 9.83
N ARG A 309 -6.84 9.93 10.63
CA ARG A 309 -7.80 10.92 11.17
C ARG A 309 -7.97 12.12 10.25
N GLU A 310 -6.87 12.56 9.63
CA GLU A 310 -6.80 13.80 8.85
C GLU A 310 -5.96 13.58 7.58
N PRO A 311 -6.53 12.95 6.54
CA PRO A 311 -5.78 12.58 5.33
C PRO A 311 -5.22 13.79 4.55
N THR A 312 -5.78 15.00 4.76
CA THR A 312 -5.37 16.24 4.08
C THR A 312 -4.38 17.09 4.87
N ARG A 313 -3.98 16.70 6.09
CA ARG A 313 -2.96 17.47 6.82
C ARG A 313 -1.64 17.36 6.05
N SER A 314 -1.18 18.48 5.49
CA SER A 314 0.08 18.55 4.76
C SER A 314 1.18 17.96 5.63
N LEU A 315 1.95 17.02 5.08
CA LEU A 315 3.09 16.41 5.75
C LEU A 315 4.13 17.43 6.21
N LEU A 316 4.15 18.64 5.63
CA LEU A 316 4.96 19.76 6.11
C LEU A 316 4.49 20.28 7.48
N GLY A 317 3.18 20.27 7.74
CA GLY A 317 2.60 20.62 9.04
C GLY A 317 2.76 19.52 10.08
N VAL A 318 2.90 18.25 9.66
CA VAL A 318 3.17 17.11 10.56
C VAL A 318 4.68 16.96 10.86
N LEU A 319 5.54 17.15 9.86
CA LEU A 319 7.01 17.10 10.02
C LEU A 319 7.63 18.42 10.51
N GLY A 320 6.84 19.42 10.87
CA GLY A 320 7.32 20.72 11.37
C GLY A 320 8.15 21.52 10.35
N ALA A 321 8.01 21.20 9.07
CA ALA A 321 8.67 21.92 7.98
C ALA A 321 7.87 23.16 7.52
N ASP A 322 6.64 23.37 8.03
CA ASP A 322 5.96 24.66 8.04
C ASP A 322 6.63 25.60 9.07
N ASN A 323 7.93 25.84 8.94
CA ASN A 323 8.57 27.06 9.44
C ASN A 323 8.34 28.16 8.40
N ASP A 324 7.07 28.46 8.13
CA ASP A 324 6.69 29.65 7.37
C ASP A 324 6.78 30.87 8.30
N GLY A 325 8.01 31.38 8.43
CA GLY A 325 8.22 32.83 8.56
C GLY A 325 8.00 33.57 7.24
N GLY A 326 7.45 32.91 6.22
CA GLY A 326 7.04 33.53 4.97
C GLY A 326 5.84 34.45 5.17
N PRO A 327 5.79 35.61 4.48
CA PRO A 327 4.65 36.49 4.53
C PRO A 327 3.38 35.75 4.12
N PRO A 328 2.22 36.05 4.74
CA PRO A 328 0.97 35.36 4.45
C PRO A 328 0.68 35.37 2.94
N PRO A 329 0.14 34.28 2.39
CA PRO A 329 -0.21 34.22 0.98
C PRO A 329 -1.09 35.41 0.62
N ALA A 330 -0.75 36.08 -0.49
CA ALA A 330 -1.51 37.20 -0.98
C ALA A 330 -3.00 36.82 -1.09
N PRO A 331 -3.93 37.69 -0.68
CA PRO A 331 -5.34 37.41 -0.76
C PRO A 331 -5.69 36.98 -2.19
N LYS A 332 -6.44 35.87 -2.31
CA LYS A 332 -6.93 35.38 -3.59
C LYS A 332 -7.64 36.54 -4.32
N PRO A 333 -7.35 36.80 -5.60
CA PRO A 333 -8.07 37.80 -6.38
C PRO A 333 -9.57 37.51 -6.28
N GLU A 334 -10.36 38.54 -5.98
CA GLU A 334 -11.82 38.42 -6.07
C GLU A 334 -12.19 37.95 -7.48
N PRO A 335 -13.11 36.98 -7.61
CA PRO A 335 -13.55 36.54 -8.92
C PRO A 335 -14.14 37.72 -9.69
N GLU A 336 -13.57 37.96 -10.87
CA GLU A 336 -14.04 39.00 -11.78
C GLU A 336 -15.52 38.74 -12.12
N PRO A 337 -16.41 39.75 -12.03
CA PRO A 337 -17.82 39.56 -12.32
C PRO A 337 -18.00 39.02 -13.74
N ALA A 338 -18.84 38.00 -13.88
CA ALA A 338 -19.13 37.42 -15.19
C ALA A 338 -19.62 38.51 -16.17
N PRO A 339 -19.17 38.49 -17.43
CA PRO A 339 -19.63 39.45 -18.42
C PRO A 339 -21.16 39.33 -18.60
N PRO A 340 -21.85 40.45 -18.85
CA PRO A 340 -23.29 40.44 -19.04
C PRO A 340 -23.67 39.50 -20.20
N PRO A 341 -24.79 38.77 -20.09
CA PRO A 341 -25.23 37.86 -21.14
C PRO A 341 -25.43 38.62 -22.45
N LEU A 342 -24.94 38.04 -23.54
CA LEU A 342 -25.14 38.59 -24.88
C LEU A 342 -26.63 38.70 -25.18
N PRO A 343 -27.08 39.81 -25.80
CA PRO A 343 -28.47 39.96 -26.19
C PRO A 343 -28.88 38.83 -27.14
N THR A 344 -30.04 38.23 -26.87
CA THR A 344 -30.61 37.20 -27.73
C THR A 344 -30.83 37.73 -29.14
N PRO A 345 -30.48 36.98 -30.20
CA PRO A 345 -30.75 37.36 -31.58
C PRO A 345 -32.23 37.64 -31.76
N ARG A 346 -32.57 38.77 -32.38
CA ARG A 346 -33.95 39.04 -32.78
C ARG A 346 -34.38 37.98 -33.80
N PRO A 347 -35.57 37.36 -33.65
CA PRO A 347 -36.08 36.44 -34.65
C PRO A 347 -36.25 37.18 -35.98
N GLU A 348 -35.82 36.54 -37.07
CA GLU A 348 -36.01 37.06 -38.43
C GLU A 348 -37.51 37.19 -38.73
N PRO A 349 -37.93 38.29 -39.37
CA PRO A 349 -39.31 38.46 -39.79
C PRO A 349 -39.69 37.37 -40.79
N ALA A 350 -40.85 36.75 -40.58
CA ALA A 350 -41.38 35.75 -41.48
C ALA A 350 -41.56 36.33 -42.90
N PRO A 351 -41.26 35.57 -43.95
CA PRO A 351 -41.47 36.02 -45.32
C PRO A 351 -42.96 36.26 -45.60
N PRO A 352 -43.30 37.29 -46.41
CA PRO A 352 -44.69 37.61 -46.76
C PRO A 352 -45.34 36.50 -47.60
N PRO A 353 -46.68 36.42 -47.59
CA PRO A 353 -47.45 35.38 -48.27
C PRO A 353 -47.34 35.40 -49.80
#